data_AF-A0A8S9I555-F1
#
_entry.id   AF-A0A8S9I555-F1
#
_cell.length_a   1.000
_cell.length_b   1.000
_cell.length_c   1.000
_cell.angle_alpha   90.00
_cell.angle_beta   90.00
_cell.angle_gamma   90.00
#
_symmetry.space_group_name_H-M   'P 1'
#
loop_
_entity.id
_entity.type
_entity.pdbx_description
1 polymer ?
#
loop_
_entity_poly.entity_id
_entity_poly.type
_entity_poly.pdbx_seq_one_letter_code
_entity_poly.pdbx_strand_id
1 'polypeptide(L)'
;MLQEFYADFVAGDPYHFTLNMAANHLFMLPAVVDPSGLQRYSDRVVDGIAAVFLALKRRPVIRYQRTSDTAKRIAQETAKLMYQQESGLFDFRRTESSPLLLVIDRRDDPVTPLLNQWTYQAMVHELIGLQDNKVDLRAIGSLPKDQQVEVVLSSEQDAFFKSNMYENFGDIGMNIKRMVDDFQQVAKSNQNIQTVEDMARFVDNYPEYKKMQGNVSKHVTLVTEMSKLVEARKLMLVSQTEQDLACNGGQGAAYEAVTDLLNNESVSDIDRLRLVMLYALRYEKENPVQLMQLFNKLASRSPKYKQGLVQFLLKQAGVEKRTGDLFGNRDLLNIARNMARGLKEENRDSHKLPVFLEVQGIPEAEEARGYALTTTTKTERLEG
;
A
#
# COMPACT_ATOMS: atom_id res chain seq x y z
N MET A 1 -11.88 -39.21 8.35
CA MET A 1 -12.84 -38.10 8.24
C MET A 1 -12.14 -36.99 7.47
N LEU A 2 -12.67 -36.58 6.32
CA LEU A 2 -12.14 -35.45 5.55
C LEU A 2 -12.66 -34.16 6.20
N GLN A 3 -11.80 -33.17 6.40
CA GLN A 3 -12.15 -31.87 6.97
C GLN A 3 -11.66 -30.75 6.05
N GLU A 4 -12.48 -29.73 5.87
CA GLU A 4 -12.14 -28.54 5.09
C GLU A 4 -11.80 -27.38 6.05
N PHE A 5 -10.68 -26.71 5.79
CA PHE A 5 -10.25 -25.52 6.52
C PHE A 5 -10.16 -24.34 5.55
N TYR A 6 -10.98 -23.31 5.76
CA TYR A 6 -11.09 -22.15 4.87
C TYR A 6 -10.01 -21.08 5.14
N ALA A 7 -8.74 -21.48 5.03
CA ALA A 7 -7.56 -20.62 5.15
C ALA A 7 -6.92 -20.34 3.78
N ASP A 8 -7.74 -19.98 2.78
CA ASP A 8 -7.30 -19.76 1.39
C ASP A 8 -6.94 -18.29 1.08
N PHE A 9 -6.24 -17.65 2.02
CA PHE A 9 -5.73 -16.28 1.93
C PHE A 9 -4.50 -16.12 2.82
N VAL A 10 -3.70 -15.09 2.56
CA VAL A 10 -2.51 -14.75 3.36
C VAL A 10 -2.81 -13.48 4.15
N ALA A 11 -2.90 -13.60 5.48
CA ALA A 11 -3.03 -12.46 6.38
C ALA A 11 -1.65 -11.84 6.62
N GLY A 12 -1.42 -10.63 6.09
CA GLY A 12 -0.17 -9.89 6.30
C GLY A 12 -0.17 -9.15 7.64
N ASP A 13 -1.29 -8.51 7.96
CA ASP A 13 -1.52 -7.75 9.20
C ASP A 13 -2.96 -8.00 9.69
N PRO A 14 -3.32 -7.60 10.93
CA PRO A 14 -4.65 -7.84 11.49
C PRO A 14 -5.83 -7.36 10.64
N TYR A 15 -5.60 -6.34 9.80
CA TYR A 15 -6.62 -5.74 8.92
C TYR A 15 -6.24 -5.76 7.44
N HIS A 16 -5.21 -6.53 7.06
CA HIS A 16 -4.75 -6.62 5.68
C HIS A 16 -4.49 -8.07 5.29
N PHE A 17 -5.07 -8.49 4.16
CA PHE A 17 -4.83 -9.79 3.58
C PHE A 17 -4.63 -9.68 2.06
N THR A 18 -3.99 -10.70 1.49
CA THR A 18 -3.84 -10.90 0.05
C THR A 18 -4.28 -12.30 -0.33
N LEU A 19 -4.78 -12.45 -1.56
CA LEU A 19 -5.07 -13.75 -2.17
C LEU A 19 -3.84 -14.36 -2.86
N ASN A 20 -2.68 -13.70 -2.75
CA ASN A 20 -1.40 -14.06 -3.37
C ASN A 20 -1.52 -14.40 -4.87
N MET A 21 -2.31 -13.61 -5.58
CA MET A 21 -2.58 -13.85 -6.99
C MET A 21 -1.57 -13.12 -7.87
N ALA A 22 -0.59 -13.86 -8.38
CA ALA A 22 0.28 -13.36 -9.44
C ALA A 22 -0.54 -13.00 -10.69
N ALA A 23 -0.10 -12.03 -11.49
CA ALA A 23 -0.74 -11.62 -12.75
C ALA A 23 -2.12 -10.92 -12.64
N ASN A 24 -2.32 -10.05 -11.65
CA ASN A 24 -3.50 -9.17 -11.56
C ASN A 24 -3.73 -8.26 -12.80
N HIS A 25 -2.69 -8.04 -13.61
CA HIS A 25 -2.80 -7.34 -14.90
C HIS A 25 -3.76 -8.03 -15.89
N LEU A 26 -4.11 -9.31 -15.69
CA LEU A 26 -5.08 -10.03 -16.52
C LEU A 26 -6.44 -9.31 -16.56
N PHE A 27 -6.86 -8.65 -15.47
CA PHE A 27 -8.09 -7.85 -15.45
C PHE A 27 -8.02 -6.57 -16.31
N MET A 28 -6.81 -6.16 -16.72
CA MET A 28 -6.60 -5.02 -17.61
C MET A 28 -6.53 -5.42 -19.08
N LEU A 29 -6.45 -6.73 -19.38
CA LEU A 29 -6.48 -7.23 -20.75
C LEU A 29 -7.93 -7.33 -21.25
N PRO A 30 -8.18 -7.13 -22.55
CA PRO A 30 -9.51 -7.38 -23.12
C PRO A 30 -9.91 -8.84 -22.86
N ALA A 31 -11.12 -9.06 -22.33
CA ALA A 31 -11.61 -10.39 -21.96
C ALA A 31 -11.59 -11.42 -23.11
N VAL A 32 -11.62 -10.95 -24.36
CA VAL A 32 -11.55 -11.76 -25.58
C VAL A 32 -10.18 -12.44 -25.75
N VAL A 33 -9.12 -11.90 -25.14
CA VAL A 33 -7.74 -12.42 -25.28
C VAL A 33 -7.58 -13.78 -24.60
N ASP A 34 -8.13 -13.95 -23.40
CA ASP A 34 -8.18 -15.23 -22.69
C ASP A 34 -9.40 -15.33 -21.77
N PRO A 35 -10.57 -15.70 -22.32
CA PRO A 35 -11.79 -15.84 -21.53
C PRO A 35 -11.65 -16.87 -20.40
N SER A 36 -10.89 -17.94 -20.65
CA SER A 36 -10.75 -19.07 -19.74
C SER A 36 -9.85 -18.73 -18.54
N GLY A 37 -8.72 -18.05 -18.77
CA GLY A 37 -7.84 -17.56 -17.73
C GLY A 37 -8.53 -16.49 -16.89
N LEU A 38 -9.28 -15.57 -17.52
CA LEU A 38 -10.04 -14.55 -16.78
C LEU A 38 -11.12 -15.17 -15.89
N GLN A 39 -11.82 -16.22 -16.36
CA GLN A 39 -12.78 -16.95 -15.53
C GLN A 39 -12.08 -17.62 -14.34
N ARG A 40 -11.03 -18.40 -14.57
CA ARG A 40 -10.26 -19.06 -13.49
C ARG A 40 -9.72 -18.07 -12.46
N TYR A 41 -9.25 -16.91 -12.93
CA TYR A 41 -8.77 -15.84 -12.06
C TYR A 41 -9.92 -15.26 -11.23
N SER A 42 -11.10 -15.05 -11.84
CA SER A 42 -12.29 -14.58 -11.12
C SER A 42 -12.76 -15.60 -10.08
N ASP A 43 -12.77 -16.89 -10.42
CA ASP A 43 -13.16 -17.98 -9.52
C ASP A 43 -12.25 -18.00 -8.28
N ARG A 44 -10.92 -17.92 -8.48
CA ARG A 44 -9.97 -17.86 -7.37
C ARG A 44 -10.18 -16.64 -6.46
N VAL A 45 -10.57 -15.48 -7.01
CA VAL A 45 -10.92 -14.30 -6.21
C VAL A 45 -12.17 -14.58 -5.36
N VAL A 46 -13.20 -15.14 -5.98
CA VAL A 46 -14.48 -15.46 -5.32
C VAL A 46 -14.28 -16.46 -4.18
N ASP A 47 -13.52 -17.53 -4.43
CA ASP A 47 -13.19 -18.55 -3.43
C ASP A 47 -12.40 -17.96 -2.26
N GLY A 48 -11.41 -17.10 -2.56
CA GLY A 48 -10.63 -16.41 -1.53
C GLY A 48 -11.46 -15.46 -0.67
N ILE A 49 -12.35 -14.69 -1.28
CA ILE A 49 -13.30 -13.83 -0.55
C ILE A 49 -14.23 -14.69 0.32
N ALA A 50 -14.75 -15.79 -0.21
CA ALA A 50 -15.59 -16.73 0.53
C ALA A 50 -14.84 -17.30 1.74
N ALA A 51 -13.60 -17.74 1.55
CA ALA A 51 -12.76 -18.26 2.62
C ALA A 51 -12.54 -17.25 3.75
N VAL A 52 -12.31 -15.98 3.43
CA VAL A 52 -12.18 -14.90 4.44
C VAL A 52 -13.46 -14.79 5.27
N PHE A 53 -14.63 -14.75 4.64
CA PHE A 53 -15.90 -14.61 5.36
C PHE A 53 -16.29 -15.86 6.17
N LEU A 54 -15.92 -17.05 5.69
CA LEU A 54 -16.06 -18.31 6.45
C LEU A 54 -15.14 -18.32 7.66
N ALA A 55 -13.87 -17.91 7.52
CA ALA A 55 -12.92 -17.81 8.62
C ALA A 55 -13.37 -16.80 9.69
N LEU A 56 -13.94 -15.67 9.26
CA LEU A 56 -14.50 -14.65 10.15
C LEU A 56 -15.87 -15.04 10.73
N LYS A 57 -16.51 -16.10 10.23
CA LYS A 57 -17.89 -16.51 10.55
C LYS A 57 -18.90 -15.37 10.37
N ARG A 58 -18.79 -14.68 9.23
CA ARG A 58 -19.60 -13.52 8.87
C ARG A 58 -20.22 -13.68 7.49
N ARG A 59 -21.42 -13.14 7.31
CA ARG A 59 -22.09 -13.06 6.01
C ARG A 59 -22.31 -11.60 5.62
N PRO A 60 -21.64 -11.09 4.57
CA PRO A 60 -21.65 -9.66 4.27
C PRO A 60 -22.77 -9.24 3.33
N VAL A 61 -23.25 -8.00 3.49
CA VAL A 61 -23.90 -7.27 2.41
C VAL A 61 -22.85 -6.94 1.34
N ILE A 62 -23.12 -7.21 0.07
CA ILE A 62 -22.13 -7.05 -1.00
C ILE A 62 -22.48 -5.84 -1.88
N ARG A 63 -21.58 -4.87 -1.93
CA ARG A 63 -21.60 -3.70 -2.81
C ARG A 63 -20.38 -3.69 -3.73
N TYR A 64 -20.52 -3.04 -4.88
CA TYR A 64 -19.44 -2.92 -5.86
C TYR A 64 -19.45 -1.57 -6.57
N GLN A 65 -18.29 -1.14 -7.04
CA GLN A 65 -18.14 0.05 -7.88
C GLN A 65 -18.89 -0.11 -9.20
N ARG A 66 -19.89 0.74 -9.48
CA ARG A 66 -20.81 0.55 -10.61
C ARG A 66 -20.12 0.64 -11.97
N THR A 67 -19.07 1.43 -12.08
CA THR A 67 -18.32 1.68 -13.31
C THR A 67 -17.37 0.54 -13.69
N SER A 68 -17.16 -0.44 -12.81
CA SER A 68 -16.29 -1.59 -13.08
C SER A 68 -17.10 -2.87 -13.32
N ASP A 69 -17.05 -3.36 -14.56
CA ASP A 69 -17.60 -4.67 -14.93
C ASP A 69 -16.91 -5.81 -14.16
N THR A 70 -15.61 -5.68 -13.88
CA THR A 70 -14.84 -6.64 -13.10
C THR A 70 -15.36 -6.69 -11.65
N ALA A 71 -15.49 -5.55 -11.00
CA ALA A 71 -16.00 -5.46 -9.63
C ALA A 71 -17.43 -6.00 -9.54
N LYS A 72 -18.27 -5.66 -10.53
CA LYS A 72 -19.63 -6.19 -10.65
C LYS A 72 -19.65 -7.71 -10.75
N ARG A 73 -18.85 -8.29 -11.64
CA ARG A 73 -18.78 -9.74 -11.83
C ARG A 73 -18.35 -10.46 -10.55
N ILE A 74 -17.25 -10.01 -9.92
CA ILE A 74 -16.76 -10.59 -8.67
C ILE A 74 -17.84 -10.52 -7.59
N ALA A 75 -18.49 -9.36 -7.44
CA ALA A 75 -19.55 -9.20 -6.45
C ALA A 75 -20.77 -10.10 -6.71
N GLN A 76 -21.19 -10.25 -7.97
CA GLN A 76 -22.31 -11.10 -8.36
C GLN A 76 -22.02 -12.58 -8.14
N GLU A 77 -20.85 -13.06 -8.55
CA GLU A 77 -20.45 -14.46 -8.34
C GLU A 77 -20.21 -14.76 -6.86
N THR A 78 -19.63 -13.84 -6.09
CA THR A 78 -19.52 -13.96 -4.63
C THR A 78 -20.90 -14.05 -3.99
N ALA A 79 -21.85 -13.21 -4.41
CA ALA A 79 -23.21 -13.27 -3.91
C ALA A 79 -23.91 -14.58 -4.28
N LYS A 80 -23.71 -15.08 -5.50
CA LYS A 80 -24.24 -16.37 -5.93
C LYS A 80 -23.69 -17.53 -5.10
N LEU A 81 -22.37 -17.55 -4.88
CA LEU A 81 -21.72 -18.56 -4.05
C LEU A 81 -22.27 -18.54 -2.61
N MET A 82 -22.25 -17.39 -1.95
CA MET A 82 -22.64 -17.27 -0.53
C MET A 82 -24.16 -17.35 -0.28
N TYR A 83 -24.99 -16.97 -1.25
CA TYR A 83 -26.45 -16.87 -1.05
C TYR A 83 -27.27 -17.93 -1.75
N GLN A 84 -26.74 -18.58 -2.78
CA GLN A 84 -27.51 -19.55 -3.56
C GLN A 84 -26.89 -20.94 -3.52
N GLN A 85 -25.56 -21.05 -3.70
CA GLN A 85 -24.88 -22.34 -3.80
C GLN A 85 -24.54 -22.91 -2.42
N GLU A 86 -23.83 -22.15 -1.60
CA GLU A 86 -23.28 -22.59 -0.31
C GLU A 86 -23.97 -21.92 0.88
N SER A 87 -25.24 -21.58 0.74
CA SER A 87 -25.97 -20.78 1.75
C SER A 87 -25.92 -21.37 3.17
N GLY A 88 -25.88 -22.70 3.30
CA GLY A 88 -25.77 -23.39 4.59
C GLY A 88 -24.41 -23.19 5.29
N LEU A 89 -23.32 -22.99 4.54
CA LEU A 89 -22.01 -22.67 5.13
C LEU A 89 -21.96 -21.26 5.73
N PHE A 90 -22.85 -20.37 5.28
CA PHE A 90 -22.95 -18.97 5.73
C PHE A 90 -24.12 -18.72 6.68
N ASP A 91 -24.75 -19.76 7.22
CA ASP A 91 -25.82 -19.64 8.21
C ASP A 91 -25.27 -19.40 9.62
N PHE A 92 -24.68 -18.20 9.80
CA PHE A 92 -24.13 -17.76 11.07
C PHE A 92 -25.17 -17.02 11.90
N ARG A 93 -24.95 -16.97 13.22
CA ARG A 93 -25.78 -16.16 14.12
C ARG A 93 -25.80 -14.70 13.65
N ARG A 94 -27.00 -14.17 13.43
CA ARG A 94 -27.20 -12.77 13.04
C ARG A 94 -26.59 -11.84 14.09
N THR A 95 -25.87 -10.82 13.61
CA THR A 95 -25.27 -9.78 14.45
C THR A 95 -25.99 -8.46 14.23
N GLU A 96 -25.94 -7.56 15.23
CA GLU A 96 -26.66 -6.27 15.20
C GLU A 96 -26.28 -5.42 13.98
N SER A 97 -25.00 -5.45 13.60
CA SER A 97 -24.51 -4.87 12.35
C SER A 97 -24.18 -5.97 11.34
N SER A 98 -24.68 -5.81 10.12
CA SER A 98 -24.28 -6.65 8.98
C SER A 98 -22.96 -6.15 8.41
N PRO A 99 -21.94 -7.01 8.25
CA PRO A 99 -20.69 -6.61 7.64
C PRO A 99 -20.90 -6.21 6.17
N LEU A 100 -20.06 -5.32 5.66
CA LEU A 100 -20.09 -4.87 4.26
C LEU A 100 -18.85 -5.39 3.53
N LEU A 101 -19.06 -6.09 2.43
CA LEU A 101 -18.05 -6.32 1.41
C LEU A 101 -18.20 -5.25 0.32
N LEU A 102 -17.19 -4.41 0.17
CA LEU A 102 -17.11 -3.41 -0.89
C LEU A 102 -16.05 -3.80 -1.92
N VAL A 103 -16.47 -4.10 -3.14
CA VAL A 103 -15.57 -4.47 -4.24
C VAL A 103 -15.26 -3.25 -5.10
N ILE A 104 -13.98 -2.85 -5.12
CA ILE A 104 -13.48 -1.64 -5.80
C ILE A 104 -12.45 -2.05 -6.86
N ASP A 105 -12.40 -1.29 -7.95
CA ASP A 105 -11.42 -1.46 -9.01
C ASP A 105 -10.30 -0.42 -8.92
N ARG A 106 -9.05 -0.88 -8.89
CA ARG A 106 -7.87 0.00 -8.79
C ARG A 106 -7.78 1.01 -9.95
N ARG A 107 -8.43 0.74 -11.10
CA ARG A 107 -8.45 1.68 -12.23
C ARG A 107 -9.16 3.00 -11.92
N ASP A 108 -9.99 3.05 -10.88
CA ASP A 108 -10.63 4.31 -10.44
C ASP A 108 -9.62 5.26 -9.77
N ASP A 109 -8.62 4.69 -9.11
CA ASP A 109 -7.53 5.42 -8.44
C ASP A 109 -6.15 4.87 -8.87
N PRO A 110 -5.66 5.27 -10.05
CA PRO A 110 -4.34 4.91 -10.54
C PRO A 110 -3.22 5.74 -9.91
N VAL A 111 -3.53 6.82 -9.16
CA VAL A 111 -2.53 7.76 -8.62
C VAL A 111 -1.84 7.16 -7.39
N THR A 112 -2.61 6.64 -6.44
CA THR A 112 -2.08 6.09 -5.18
C THR A 112 -0.93 5.09 -5.34
N PRO A 113 -1.02 4.06 -6.23
CA PRO A 113 0.10 3.13 -6.40
C PRO A 113 1.32 3.72 -7.13
N LEU A 114 1.22 4.93 -7.68
CA LEU A 114 2.33 5.63 -8.35
C LEU A 114 3.10 6.55 -7.42
N LEU A 115 2.49 7.03 -6.33
CA LEU A 115 3.12 7.94 -5.38
C LEU A 115 4.16 7.21 -4.53
N ASN A 116 5.32 7.83 -4.31
CA ASN A 116 6.26 7.36 -3.30
C ASN A 116 5.61 7.38 -1.91
N GLN A 117 5.79 6.30 -1.19
CA GLN A 117 5.27 6.10 0.16
C GLN A 117 6.28 6.54 1.21
N TRP A 118 5.79 7.00 2.37
CA TRP A 118 6.63 7.52 3.46
C TRP A 118 6.31 6.95 4.84
N THR A 119 5.35 6.03 4.93
CA THR A 119 5.10 5.25 6.14
C THR A 119 6.01 4.03 6.19
N TYR A 120 6.44 3.61 7.38
CA TYR A 120 7.52 2.63 7.51
C TYR A 120 7.34 1.34 6.70
N GLN A 121 6.22 0.63 6.87
CA GLN A 121 5.96 -0.63 6.18
C GLN A 121 5.90 -0.44 4.65
N ALA A 122 5.21 0.61 4.20
CA ALA A 122 5.06 0.91 2.78
C ALA A 122 6.40 1.28 2.13
N MET A 123 7.25 2.06 2.81
CA MET A 123 8.60 2.37 2.35
C MET A 123 9.48 1.12 2.23
N VAL A 124 9.42 0.22 3.21
CA VAL A 124 10.16 -1.04 3.13
C VAL A 124 9.69 -1.85 1.91
N HIS A 125 8.38 -1.96 1.70
CA HIS A 125 7.82 -2.66 0.55
C HIS A 125 8.25 -2.03 -0.78
N GLU A 126 8.27 -0.70 -0.86
CA GLU A 126 8.58 0.04 -2.08
C GLU A 126 10.08 0.07 -2.42
N LEU A 127 10.94 0.32 -1.44
CA LEU A 127 12.36 0.57 -1.67
C LEU A 127 13.23 -0.68 -1.59
N ILE A 128 12.88 -1.62 -0.71
CA ILE A 128 13.68 -2.82 -0.45
C ILE A 128 12.96 -4.06 -0.97
N GLY A 129 11.64 -4.11 -0.81
CA GLY A 129 10.80 -5.25 -1.14
C GLY A 129 10.37 -5.99 0.12
N LEU A 130 9.05 -6.15 0.27
CA LEU A 130 8.42 -6.92 1.34
C LEU A 130 7.50 -7.95 0.69
N GLN A 131 7.81 -9.23 0.86
CA GLN A 131 7.01 -10.35 0.35
C GLN A 131 6.76 -11.33 1.48
N ASP A 132 5.50 -11.69 1.72
CA ASP A 132 5.10 -12.60 2.80
C ASP A 132 5.73 -12.24 4.16
N ASN A 133 5.71 -10.95 4.50
CA ASN A 133 6.32 -10.38 5.71
C ASN A 133 7.84 -10.60 5.84
N LYS A 134 8.53 -10.85 4.72
CA LYS A 134 9.97 -11.05 4.64
C LYS A 134 10.64 -10.00 3.76
N VAL A 135 11.83 -9.60 4.19
CA VAL A 135 12.73 -8.71 3.46
C VAL A 135 14.03 -9.46 3.20
N ASP A 136 14.44 -9.51 1.94
CA ASP A 136 15.70 -10.13 1.55
C ASP A 136 16.83 -9.10 1.51
N LEU A 137 17.61 -9.02 2.58
CA LEU A 137 18.75 -8.11 2.64
C LEU A 137 19.96 -8.59 1.82
N ARG A 138 19.97 -9.83 1.33
CA ARG A 138 21.04 -10.35 0.46
C ARG A 138 21.09 -9.63 -0.88
N ALA A 139 19.96 -9.07 -1.33
CA ALA A 139 19.88 -8.27 -2.54
C ALA A 139 20.66 -6.94 -2.41
N ILE A 140 20.95 -6.50 -1.18
CA ILE A 140 21.67 -5.26 -0.91
C ILE A 140 23.18 -5.57 -0.83
N GLY A 141 23.86 -5.50 -1.97
CA GLY A 141 25.29 -5.79 -2.07
C GLY A 141 26.20 -4.85 -1.26
N SER A 142 25.69 -3.73 -0.76
CA SER A 142 26.42 -2.79 0.10
C SER A 142 26.53 -3.27 1.55
N LEU A 143 25.75 -4.27 1.95
CA LEU A 143 25.76 -4.79 3.32
C LEU A 143 26.91 -5.78 3.55
N PRO A 144 27.51 -5.77 4.77
CA PRO A 144 28.42 -6.81 5.21
C PRO A 144 27.82 -8.23 5.09
N LYS A 145 28.65 -9.24 4.82
CA LYS A 145 28.19 -10.63 4.61
C LYS A 145 27.37 -11.20 5.77
N ASP A 146 27.70 -10.80 7.00
CA ASP A 146 26.99 -11.16 8.22
C ASP A 146 25.59 -10.53 8.35
N GLN A 147 25.31 -9.47 7.59
CA GLN A 147 24.01 -8.77 7.55
C GLN A 147 23.18 -9.12 6.31
N GLN A 148 23.74 -9.87 5.35
CA GLN A 148 23.04 -10.37 4.17
C GLN A 148 22.17 -11.58 4.55
N VAL A 149 21.07 -11.31 5.23
CA VAL A 149 20.14 -12.33 5.71
C VAL A 149 18.71 -12.00 5.30
N GLU A 150 17.86 -13.02 5.26
CA GLU A 150 16.41 -12.82 5.17
C GLU A 150 15.89 -12.43 6.55
N VAL A 151 15.03 -11.41 6.61
CA VAL A 151 14.51 -10.86 7.85
C VAL A 151 13.00 -10.82 7.83
N VAL A 152 12.38 -11.20 8.95
CA VAL A 152 10.92 -11.17 9.14
C VAL A 152 10.49 -9.85 9.79
N LEU A 153 9.47 -9.21 9.20
CA LEU A 153 8.76 -8.05 9.71
C LEU A 153 7.31 -8.43 10.00
N SER A 154 7.01 -8.71 11.27
CA SER A 154 5.67 -9.12 11.71
C SER A 154 5.23 -8.29 12.91
N SER A 155 4.05 -7.70 12.82
CA SER A 155 3.45 -6.90 13.89
C SER A 155 3.05 -7.76 15.12
N GLU A 156 2.98 -9.09 14.98
CA GLU A 156 2.70 -10.00 16.09
C GLU A 156 3.94 -10.35 16.90
N GLN A 157 5.10 -10.45 16.24
CA GLN A 157 6.34 -10.93 16.86
C GLN A 157 7.30 -9.78 17.24
N ASP A 158 7.04 -8.59 16.71
CA ASP A 158 7.88 -7.40 16.85
C ASP A 158 7.09 -6.17 17.33
N ALA A 159 7.28 -5.80 18.59
CA ALA A 159 6.62 -4.65 19.21
C ALA A 159 7.10 -3.31 18.63
N PHE A 160 8.36 -3.21 18.20
CA PHE A 160 8.87 -2.00 17.57
C PHE A 160 8.17 -1.82 16.22
N PHE A 161 8.17 -2.86 15.38
CA PHE A 161 7.48 -2.80 14.09
C PHE A 161 5.99 -2.49 14.26
N LYS A 162 5.28 -3.16 15.17
CA LYS A 162 3.85 -2.93 15.43
C LYS A 162 3.52 -1.46 15.76
N SER A 163 4.34 -0.83 16.59
CA SER A 163 4.14 0.56 17.01
C SER A 163 4.57 1.59 15.97
N ASN A 164 5.35 1.18 14.98
CA ASN A 164 5.99 2.08 14.02
C ASN A 164 5.59 1.82 12.56
N MET A 165 4.88 0.74 12.24
CA MET A 165 4.62 0.31 10.86
C MET A 165 3.91 1.36 9.99
N TYR A 166 3.11 2.23 10.62
CA TYR A 166 2.38 3.32 9.97
C TYR A 166 2.96 4.71 10.25
N GLU A 167 4.01 4.80 11.06
CA GLU A 167 4.68 6.08 11.36
C GLU A 167 5.43 6.59 10.13
N ASN A 168 5.51 7.92 10.01
CA ASN A 168 6.22 8.54 8.90
C ASN A 168 7.75 8.38 9.05
N PHE A 169 8.47 8.49 7.93
CA PHE A 169 9.92 8.29 7.92
C PHE A 169 10.71 9.21 8.86
N GLY A 170 10.23 10.44 9.11
CA GLY A 170 10.87 11.38 10.04
C GLY A 170 10.78 10.90 11.49
N ASP A 171 9.59 10.46 11.91
CA ASP A 171 9.30 9.96 13.25
C ASP A 171 10.01 8.62 13.51
N ILE A 172 10.10 7.76 12.48
CA ILE A 172 10.89 6.53 12.52
C ILE A 172 12.35 6.80 12.86
N GLY A 173 12.97 7.83 12.28
CA GLY A 173 14.35 8.19 12.59
C GLY A 173 14.57 8.48 14.08
N MET A 174 13.63 9.19 14.71
CA MET A 174 13.66 9.47 16.15
C MET A 174 13.41 8.22 16.99
N ASN A 175 12.46 7.38 16.60
CA ASN A 175 12.10 6.16 17.32
C ASN A 175 13.23 5.10 17.25
N ILE A 176 13.94 4.99 16.13
CA ILE A 176 15.14 4.15 16.01
C ILE A 176 16.24 4.63 16.95
N LYS A 177 16.47 5.94 17.02
CA LYS A 177 17.47 6.50 17.92
C LYS A 177 17.16 6.14 19.38
N ARG A 178 15.90 6.31 19.80
CA ARG A 178 15.45 5.90 21.14
C ARG A 178 15.68 4.41 21.39
N MET A 179 15.31 3.55 20.43
CA MET A 179 15.52 2.11 20.53
C MET A 179 17.01 1.73 20.67
N VAL A 180 17.90 2.44 19.98
CA VAL A 180 19.37 2.25 20.10
C VAL A 180 19.86 2.71 21.46
N ASP A 181 19.41 3.87 21.95
CA ASP A 181 19.80 4.41 23.26
C ASP A 181 19.36 3.47 24.39
N ASP A 182 18.13 2.96 24.33
CA ASP A 182 17.59 1.98 25.28
C ASP A 182 18.41 0.67 25.28
N PHE A 183 18.75 0.17 24.08
CA PHE A 183 19.62 -1.01 23.95
C PHE A 183 21.01 -0.77 24.56
N GLN A 184 21.60 0.40 24.37
CA GLN A 184 22.90 0.74 24.96
C GLN A 184 22.87 0.80 26.49
N GLN A 185 21.76 1.26 27.08
CA GLN A 185 21.59 1.26 28.53
C GLN A 185 21.57 -0.18 29.09
N VAL A 186 20.80 -1.08 28.46
CA VAL A 186 20.75 -2.50 28.85
C VAL A 186 22.08 -3.22 28.59
N ALA A 187 22.77 -2.89 27.48
CA ALA A 187 24.08 -3.45 27.20
C ALA A 187 25.11 -3.08 28.26
N LYS A 188 25.09 -1.83 28.75
CA LYS A 188 25.98 -1.37 29.84
C LYS A 188 25.67 -2.04 31.18
N SER A 189 24.40 -2.22 31.53
CA SER A 189 24.04 -2.97 32.76
C SER A 189 24.53 -4.41 32.69
N ASN A 190 24.45 -5.03 31.51
CA ASN A 190 24.88 -6.41 31.29
C ASN A 190 26.41 -6.58 31.21
N GLN A 191 27.19 -5.51 31.07
CA GLN A 191 28.66 -5.56 31.13
C GLN A 191 29.19 -5.50 32.57
N ASN A 192 28.42 -5.00 33.53
CA ASN A 192 28.81 -4.83 34.93
C ASN A 192 28.44 -6.04 35.80
N ILE A 193 28.82 -7.25 35.39
CA ILE A 193 28.57 -8.48 36.17
C ILE A 193 29.68 -8.62 37.22
N GLN A 194 29.35 -8.41 38.50
CA GLN A 194 30.33 -8.47 39.60
C GLN A 194 30.03 -9.59 40.61
N THR A 195 28.78 -10.05 40.71
CA THR A 195 28.36 -11.10 41.66
C THR A 195 27.86 -12.36 40.96
N VAL A 196 27.75 -13.47 41.70
CA VAL A 196 27.18 -14.73 41.19
C VAL A 196 25.69 -14.56 40.90
N GLU A 197 25.00 -13.76 41.71
CA GLU A 197 23.60 -13.38 41.51
C GLU A 197 23.40 -12.58 40.20
N ASP A 198 24.33 -11.67 39.88
CA ASP A 198 24.29 -10.93 38.60
C ASP A 198 24.51 -11.86 37.40
N MET A 199 25.38 -12.87 37.54
CA MET A 199 25.62 -13.86 36.51
C MET A 199 24.37 -14.69 36.24
N ALA A 200 23.66 -15.13 37.29
CA ALA A 200 22.40 -15.86 37.15
C ALA A 200 21.34 -15.01 36.43
N ARG A 201 21.16 -13.75 36.84
CA ARG A 201 20.24 -12.80 36.19
C ARG A 201 20.58 -12.55 34.72
N PHE A 202 21.86 -12.44 34.40
CA PHE A 202 22.31 -12.26 33.02
C PHE A 202 21.96 -13.48 32.16
N VAL A 203 22.21 -14.70 32.65
CA VAL A 203 21.87 -15.94 31.95
C VAL A 203 20.37 -16.05 31.72
N ASP A 204 19.56 -15.72 32.73
CA ASP A 204 18.10 -15.73 32.64
C ASP A 204 17.57 -14.70 31.61
N ASN A 205 18.17 -13.51 31.56
CA ASN A 205 17.77 -12.43 30.63
C ASN A 205 18.45 -12.50 29.26
N TYR A 206 19.45 -13.36 29.07
CA TYR A 206 20.24 -13.45 27.84
C TYR A 206 19.40 -13.70 26.57
N PRO A 207 18.35 -14.56 26.58
CA PRO A 207 17.48 -14.74 25.43
C PRO A 207 16.76 -13.45 25.00
N GLU A 208 16.26 -12.67 25.95
CA GLU A 208 15.61 -11.38 25.68
C GLU A 208 16.60 -10.35 25.15
N TYR A 209 17.78 -10.27 25.76
CA TYR A 209 18.87 -9.41 25.30
C TYR A 209 19.25 -9.71 23.85
N LYS A 210 19.39 -11.01 23.49
CA LYS A 210 19.69 -11.43 22.12
C LYS A 210 18.57 -11.09 21.13
N LYS A 211 17.30 -11.25 21.54
CA LYS A 211 16.14 -10.82 20.74
C LYS A 211 16.15 -9.31 20.50
N MET A 212 16.41 -8.52 21.54
CA MET A 212 16.50 -7.06 21.44
C MET A 212 17.66 -6.63 20.53
N GLN A 213 18.84 -7.23 20.67
CA GLN A 213 19.98 -6.98 19.78
C GLN A 213 19.63 -7.25 18.30
N GLY A 214 18.95 -8.38 18.04
CA GLY A 214 18.50 -8.74 16.70
C GLY A 214 17.50 -7.72 16.12
N ASN A 215 16.53 -7.28 16.91
CA ASN A 215 15.55 -6.27 16.48
C ASN A 215 16.20 -4.90 16.23
N VAL A 216 17.11 -4.47 17.11
CA VAL A 216 17.87 -3.23 16.92
C VAL A 216 18.67 -3.27 15.63
N SER A 217 19.45 -4.34 15.43
CA SER A 217 20.23 -4.52 14.20
C SER A 217 19.34 -4.50 12.97
N LYS A 218 18.24 -5.26 12.97
CA LYS A 218 17.27 -5.31 11.87
C LYS A 218 16.76 -3.93 11.48
N HIS A 219 16.19 -3.19 12.43
CA HIS A 219 15.52 -1.94 12.11
C HIS A 219 16.50 -0.81 11.80
N VAL A 220 17.67 -0.79 12.45
CA VAL A 220 18.77 0.13 12.09
C VAL A 220 19.22 -0.13 10.65
N THR A 221 19.45 -1.39 10.26
CA THR A 221 19.87 -1.74 8.90
C THR A 221 18.82 -1.30 7.87
N LEU A 222 17.53 -1.60 8.10
CA LEU A 222 16.45 -1.21 7.19
C LEU A 222 16.36 0.32 7.02
N VAL A 223 16.34 1.07 8.12
CA VAL A 223 16.20 2.54 8.06
C VAL A 223 17.44 3.21 7.48
N THR A 224 18.63 2.67 7.75
CA THR A 224 19.87 3.14 7.13
C THR A 224 19.84 2.94 5.62
N GLU A 225 19.39 1.78 5.14
CA GLU A 225 19.34 1.53 3.70
C GLU A 225 18.28 2.37 2.99
N MET A 226 17.09 2.52 3.59
CA MET A 226 16.07 3.43 3.04
C MET A 226 16.59 4.86 2.95
N SER A 227 17.30 5.36 3.97
CA SER A 227 17.93 6.70 3.94
C SER A 227 18.88 6.87 2.76
N LYS A 228 19.76 5.88 2.52
CA LYS A 228 20.69 5.90 1.37
C LYS A 228 19.94 5.91 0.04
N LEU A 229 18.89 5.10 -0.11
CA LEU A 229 18.09 5.03 -1.33
C LEU A 229 17.34 6.34 -1.60
N VAL A 230 16.79 6.97 -0.55
CA VAL A 230 16.14 8.29 -0.63
C VAL A 230 17.11 9.35 -1.14
N GLU A 231 18.34 9.38 -0.61
CA GLU A 231 19.35 10.34 -1.02
C GLU A 231 19.90 10.07 -2.42
N ALA A 232 20.18 8.81 -2.74
CA ALA A 232 20.74 8.39 -4.03
C ALA A 232 19.78 8.66 -5.18
N ARG A 233 18.48 8.39 -4.99
CA ARG A 233 17.43 8.57 -6.01
C ARG A 233 16.75 9.94 -5.97
N LYS A 234 17.18 10.82 -5.06
CA LYS A 234 16.59 12.16 -4.82
C LYS A 234 15.07 12.10 -4.57
N LEU A 235 14.63 11.10 -3.81
CA LEU A 235 13.19 10.80 -3.63
C LEU A 235 12.41 11.92 -2.94
N MET A 236 13.07 12.77 -2.14
CA MET A 236 12.43 13.97 -1.58
C MET A 236 11.96 14.94 -2.68
N LEU A 237 12.79 15.18 -3.69
CA LEU A 237 12.46 16.09 -4.81
C LEU A 237 11.42 15.44 -5.75
N VAL A 238 11.59 14.15 -6.02
CA VAL A 238 10.63 13.37 -6.81
C VAL A 238 9.26 13.41 -6.14
N SER A 239 9.18 13.03 -4.86
CA SER A 239 7.92 12.98 -4.12
C SER A 239 7.27 14.35 -3.99
N GLN A 240 8.04 15.43 -3.79
CA GLN A 240 7.49 16.78 -3.83
C GLN A 240 6.78 17.08 -5.16
N THR A 241 7.43 16.74 -6.29
CA THR A 241 6.84 16.92 -7.62
C THR A 241 5.61 16.04 -7.82
N GLU A 242 5.63 14.79 -7.34
CA GLU A 242 4.47 13.89 -7.36
C GLU A 242 3.28 14.47 -6.57
N GLN A 243 3.53 15.08 -5.41
CA GLN A 243 2.49 15.72 -4.60
C GLN A 243 1.94 16.98 -5.28
N ASP A 244 2.78 17.78 -5.93
CA ASP A 244 2.33 18.93 -6.71
C ASP A 244 1.47 18.49 -7.91
N LEU A 245 1.87 17.40 -8.59
CA LEU A 245 1.07 16.76 -9.63
C LEU A 245 -0.23 16.16 -9.08
N ALA A 246 -0.24 15.62 -7.86
CA ALA A 246 -1.47 15.07 -7.29
C ALA A 246 -2.42 16.17 -6.78
N CYS A 247 -1.89 17.28 -6.25
CA CYS A 247 -2.67 18.25 -5.50
C CYS A 247 -2.82 19.60 -6.20
N ASN A 248 -1.74 20.36 -6.45
CA ASN A 248 -1.83 21.80 -6.72
C ASN A 248 -0.75 22.36 -7.67
N GLY A 249 -0.48 21.66 -8.77
CA GLY A 249 0.35 22.18 -9.87
C GLY A 249 -0.47 22.95 -10.89
N GLY A 250 0.03 24.11 -11.33
CA GLY A 250 -0.34 24.67 -12.64
C GLY A 250 0.44 23.93 -13.73
N GLN A 251 -0.21 23.64 -14.87
CA GLN A 251 0.35 22.77 -15.91
C GLN A 251 1.78 23.17 -16.36
N GLY A 252 2.04 24.47 -16.56
CA GLY A 252 3.35 24.95 -16.97
C GLY A 252 4.47 24.64 -15.98
N ALA A 253 4.26 24.99 -14.69
CA ALA A 253 5.22 24.70 -13.63
C ALA A 253 5.41 23.19 -13.42
N ALA A 254 4.32 22.41 -13.53
CA ALA A 254 4.39 20.95 -13.46
C ALA A 254 5.20 20.35 -14.61
N TYR A 255 5.04 20.88 -15.83
CA TYR A 255 5.81 20.44 -17.00
C TYR A 255 7.30 20.71 -16.83
N GLU A 256 7.66 21.91 -16.36
CA GLU A 256 9.06 22.29 -16.09
C GLU A 256 9.67 21.39 -15.01
N ALA A 257 9.00 21.21 -13.87
CA ALA A 257 9.48 20.38 -12.78
C ALA A 257 9.72 18.91 -13.21
N VAL A 258 8.77 18.31 -13.95
CA VAL A 258 8.93 16.95 -14.49
C VAL A 258 10.07 16.90 -15.51
N THR A 259 10.18 17.91 -16.37
CA THR A 259 11.24 18.02 -17.39
C THR A 259 12.63 18.09 -16.76
N ASP A 260 12.77 18.80 -15.64
CA ASP A 260 14.02 18.93 -14.89
C ASP A 260 14.41 17.62 -14.21
N LEU A 261 13.47 16.93 -13.56
CA LEU A 261 13.72 15.62 -12.95
C LEU A 261 14.03 14.53 -13.98
N LEU A 262 13.45 14.60 -15.18
CA LEU A 262 13.82 13.72 -16.30
C LEU A 262 15.26 13.93 -16.78
N ASN A 263 15.82 15.13 -16.60
CA ASN A 263 17.21 15.43 -16.93
C ASN A 263 18.19 15.04 -15.82
N ASN A 264 17.70 14.85 -14.59
CA ASN A 264 18.55 14.53 -13.45
C ASN A 264 18.99 13.07 -13.51
N GLU A 265 20.30 12.82 -13.65
CA GLU A 265 20.88 11.49 -13.78
C GLU A 265 20.72 10.62 -12.52
N SER A 266 20.58 11.23 -11.34
CA SER A 266 20.37 10.52 -10.07
C SER A 266 18.95 9.94 -9.92
N VAL A 267 17.96 10.47 -10.65
CA VAL A 267 16.59 9.97 -10.61
C VAL A 267 16.52 8.62 -11.33
N SER A 268 15.88 7.63 -10.73
CA SER A 268 15.80 6.30 -11.34
C SER A 268 14.81 6.26 -12.52
N ASP A 269 14.97 5.28 -13.40
CA ASP A 269 14.06 5.10 -14.54
C ASP A 269 12.60 4.86 -14.13
N ILE A 270 12.37 4.18 -12.99
CA ILE A 270 11.02 3.92 -12.51
C ILE A 270 10.37 5.21 -11.96
N ASP A 271 11.15 6.06 -11.31
CA ASP A 271 10.68 7.36 -10.80
C ASP A 271 10.34 8.30 -11.96
N ARG A 272 11.17 8.33 -13.02
CA ARG A 272 10.88 9.05 -14.26
C ARG A 272 9.58 8.60 -14.91
N LEU A 273 9.35 7.28 -14.98
CA LEU A 273 8.12 6.73 -15.53
C LEU A 273 6.89 7.16 -14.70
N ARG A 274 6.97 7.06 -13.38
CA ARG A 274 5.89 7.45 -12.45
C ARG A 274 5.54 8.94 -12.58
N LEU A 275 6.53 9.82 -12.63
CA LEU A 275 6.32 11.26 -12.84
C LEU A 275 5.57 11.56 -14.14
N VAL A 276 5.97 10.91 -15.25
CA VAL A 276 5.31 11.07 -16.55
C VAL A 276 3.89 10.48 -16.52
N MET A 277 3.68 9.35 -15.85
CA MET A 277 2.35 8.75 -15.67
C MET A 277 1.41 9.66 -14.86
N LEU A 278 1.89 10.24 -13.76
CA LEU A 278 1.14 11.18 -12.94
C LEU A 278 0.80 12.46 -13.70
N TYR A 279 1.77 13.03 -14.42
CA TYR A 279 1.54 14.18 -15.29
C TYR A 279 0.48 13.86 -16.36
N ALA A 280 0.60 12.68 -17.00
CA ALA A 280 -0.34 12.24 -18.01
C ALA A 280 -1.77 12.11 -17.45
N LEU A 281 -1.94 11.45 -16.30
CA LEU A 281 -3.24 11.25 -15.67
C LEU A 281 -3.93 12.56 -15.30
N ARG A 282 -3.16 13.59 -14.91
CA ARG A 282 -3.71 14.90 -14.55
C ARG A 282 -4.02 15.77 -15.77
N TYR A 283 -3.09 15.85 -16.72
CA TYR A 283 -3.14 16.84 -17.81
C TYR A 283 -3.47 16.22 -19.17
N GLU A 284 -4.02 15.00 -19.23
CA GLU A 284 -4.30 14.25 -20.47
C GLU A 284 -5.11 15.04 -21.52
N LYS A 285 -5.97 15.97 -21.10
CA LYS A 285 -6.84 16.77 -22.00
C LYS A 285 -6.35 18.20 -22.23
N GLU A 286 -5.31 18.66 -21.53
CA GLU A 286 -4.93 20.07 -21.53
C GLU A 286 -3.91 20.41 -22.63
N ASN A 287 -2.79 19.67 -22.71
CA ASN A 287 -1.75 19.95 -23.72
C ASN A 287 -1.10 18.67 -24.26
N PRO A 288 -1.63 18.10 -25.36
CA PRO A 288 -1.10 16.89 -25.98
C PRO A 288 0.34 17.04 -26.48
N VAL A 289 0.77 18.25 -26.85
CA VAL A 289 2.12 18.50 -27.36
C VAL A 289 3.16 18.34 -26.24
N GLN A 290 2.92 18.97 -25.09
CA GLN A 290 3.80 18.82 -23.91
C GLN A 290 3.85 17.37 -23.44
N LEU A 291 2.71 16.68 -23.42
CA LEU A 291 2.66 15.26 -23.07
C LEU A 291 3.53 14.40 -24.01
N MET A 292 3.43 14.63 -25.33
CA MET A 292 4.27 13.93 -26.32
C MET A 292 5.76 14.27 -26.16
N GLN A 293 6.10 15.50 -25.80
CA GLN A 293 7.48 15.88 -25.50
C GLN A 293 8.03 15.10 -24.28
N LEU A 294 7.25 14.97 -23.21
CA LEU A 294 7.63 14.15 -22.06
C LEU A 294 7.78 12.67 -22.42
N PHE A 295 6.92 12.12 -23.29
CA PHE A 295 7.05 10.74 -23.75
C PHE A 295 8.34 10.49 -24.53
N ASN A 296 8.68 11.40 -25.44
CA ASN A 296 9.93 11.32 -26.20
C ASN A 296 11.16 11.46 -25.29
N LYS A 297 11.08 12.34 -24.29
CA LYS A 297 12.15 12.52 -23.30
C LYS A 297 12.31 11.32 -22.38
N LEU A 298 11.21 10.70 -21.95
CA LEU A 298 11.26 9.46 -21.17
C LEU A 298 11.92 8.33 -21.98
N ALA A 299 11.56 8.18 -23.25
CA ALA A 299 12.13 7.14 -24.11
C ALA A 299 13.63 7.32 -24.36
N SER A 300 14.11 8.57 -24.45
CA SER A 300 15.54 8.84 -24.62
C SER A 300 16.35 8.62 -23.35
N ARG A 301 15.75 8.80 -22.17
CA ARG A 301 16.42 8.66 -20.86
C ARG A 301 16.30 7.28 -20.23
N SER A 302 15.20 6.58 -20.48
CA SER A 302 14.85 5.32 -19.81
C SER A 302 14.49 4.24 -20.84
N PRO A 303 15.48 3.71 -21.59
CA PRO A 303 15.24 2.73 -22.66
C PRO A 303 14.59 1.42 -22.16
N LYS A 304 14.66 1.17 -20.85
CA LYS A 304 14.01 0.03 -20.18
C LYS A 304 12.49 0.05 -20.32
N TYR A 305 11.86 1.23 -20.33
CA TYR A 305 10.41 1.37 -20.32
C TYR A 305 9.88 1.86 -21.67
N LYS A 306 8.86 1.16 -22.17
CA LYS A 306 8.20 1.53 -23.43
C LYS A 306 7.23 2.68 -23.19
N GLN A 307 7.23 3.68 -24.06
CA GLN A 307 6.24 4.77 -24.07
C GLN A 307 4.78 4.26 -24.05
N GLY A 308 4.55 3.08 -24.65
CA GLY A 308 3.24 2.43 -24.67
C GLY A 308 2.65 2.14 -23.27
N LEU A 309 3.47 2.11 -22.21
CA LEU A 309 2.96 1.94 -20.84
C LEU A 309 2.10 3.12 -20.39
N VAL A 310 2.50 4.35 -20.73
CA VAL A 310 1.73 5.54 -20.34
C VAL A 310 0.44 5.62 -21.16
N GLN A 311 0.49 5.29 -22.44
CA GLN A 311 -0.71 5.19 -23.30
C GLN A 311 -1.67 4.10 -22.81
N PHE A 312 -1.13 2.95 -22.40
CA PHE A 312 -1.92 1.87 -21.81
C PHE A 312 -2.60 2.33 -20.51
N LEU A 313 -1.87 3.03 -19.63
CA LEU A 313 -2.43 3.60 -18.41
C LEU A 313 -3.61 4.54 -18.70
N LEU A 314 -3.44 5.51 -19.60
CA LEU A 314 -4.53 6.45 -19.96
C LEU A 314 -5.73 5.72 -20.56
N LYS A 315 -5.50 4.68 -21.37
CA LYS A 315 -6.59 3.87 -21.93
C LYS A 315 -7.40 3.14 -20.85
N GLN A 316 -6.74 2.68 -19.80
CA GLN A 316 -7.36 1.89 -18.73
C GLN A 316 -7.95 2.74 -17.60
N ALA A 317 -7.33 3.87 -17.29
CA ALA A 317 -7.58 4.66 -16.08
C ALA A 317 -7.56 6.19 -16.33
N GLY A 318 -7.69 6.63 -17.58
CA GLY A 318 -7.86 8.05 -17.93
C GLY A 318 -9.17 8.64 -17.38
N VAL A 319 -9.38 9.95 -17.53
CA VAL A 319 -10.52 10.66 -16.93
C VAL A 319 -11.88 10.09 -17.34
N GLU A 320 -11.99 9.53 -18.55
CA GLU A 320 -13.24 8.98 -19.08
C GLU A 320 -13.57 7.59 -18.52
N LYS A 321 -12.62 6.94 -17.86
CA LYS A 321 -12.80 5.62 -17.22
C LYS A 321 -13.08 5.71 -15.73
N ARG A 322 -12.72 6.84 -15.10
CA ARG A 322 -12.84 7.06 -13.67
C ARG A 322 -14.23 7.59 -13.30
N THR A 323 -14.68 7.26 -12.10
CA THR A 323 -16.03 7.55 -11.60
C THR A 323 -16.18 9.00 -11.08
N GLY A 324 -15.07 9.62 -10.67
CA GLY A 324 -15.05 10.96 -10.12
C GLY A 324 -13.80 11.76 -10.52
N ASP A 325 -13.80 13.04 -10.17
CA ASP A 325 -12.64 13.90 -10.34
C ASP A 325 -11.64 13.67 -9.21
N LEU A 326 -10.69 12.76 -9.46
CA LEU A 326 -9.60 12.42 -8.55
C LEU A 326 -8.76 13.65 -8.15
N PHE A 327 -8.72 14.68 -9.00
CA PHE A 327 -7.92 15.88 -8.79
C PHE A 327 -8.74 17.10 -8.36
N GLY A 328 -10.08 17.02 -8.37
CA GLY A 328 -10.99 18.16 -8.18
C GLY A 328 -11.73 18.24 -6.84
N ASN A 329 -11.73 17.19 -6.00
CA ASN A 329 -12.44 17.22 -4.72
C ASN A 329 -11.66 17.98 -3.63
N ARG A 330 -11.86 19.30 -3.61
CA ARG A 330 -11.31 20.27 -2.65
C ARG A 330 -11.69 20.02 -1.18
N ASP A 331 -12.79 19.31 -0.89
CA ASP A 331 -13.34 19.22 0.48
C ASP A 331 -12.69 18.14 1.35
N LEU A 332 -12.40 16.95 0.79
CA LEU A 332 -11.70 15.87 1.51
C LEU A 332 -10.22 16.20 1.73
N LEU A 333 -9.61 16.90 0.77
CA LEU A 333 -8.24 17.43 0.89
C LEU A 333 -8.14 18.49 1.99
N ASN A 334 -9.20 19.25 2.25
CA ASN A 334 -9.25 20.19 3.38
C ASN A 334 -9.38 19.46 4.73
N ILE A 335 -10.03 18.30 4.78
CA ILE A 335 -10.09 17.45 5.98
C ILE A 335 -8.70 16.86 6.28
N ALA A 336 -8.02 16.29 5.29
CA ALA A 336 -6.62 15.83 5.42
C ALA A 336 -5.67 16.99 5.81
N ARG A 337 -5.86 18.17 5.22
CA ARG A 337 -5.09 19.39 5.55
C ARG A 337 -5.39 19.93 6.94
N ASN A 338 -6.61 19.78 7.47
CA ASN A 338 -7.00 20.18 8.82
C ASN A 338 -6.51 19.19 9.89
N MET A 339 -6.49 17.89 9.61
CA MET A 339 -5.84 16.89 10.48
C MET A 339 -4.33 17.14 10.57
N ALA A 340 -3.68 17.44 9.44
CA ALA A 340 -2.28 17.86 9.41
C ALA A 340 -2.02 19.22 10.11
N ARG A 341 -3.05 20.04 10.31
CA ARG A 341 -2.97 21.31 11.04
C ARG A 341 -3.13 21.13 12.55
N GLY A 342 -3.94 20.15 12.98
CA GLY A 342 -4.04 19.74 14.40
C GLY A 342 -2.74 19.15 14.94
N LEU A 343 -1.96 18.47 14.10
CA LEU A 343 -0.62 17.97 14.43
C LEU A 343 0.46 19.07 14.45
N LYS A 344 0.13 20.29 13.99
CA LYS A 344 1.09 21.39 13.79
C LYS A 344 1.27 22.30 15.00
N GLU A 345 0.48 22.11 16.06
CA GLU A 345 0.60 22.92 17.28
C GLU A 345 1.57 22.34 18.32
N GLU A 346 2.04 21.09 18.20
CA GLU A 346 2.97 20.49 19.17
C GLU A 346 4.44 20.41 18.76
N ASN A 347 4.82 20.56 17.49
CA ASN A 347 6.22 20.45 17.06
C ASN A 347 6.70 21.69 16.28
N ARG A 348 7.06 22.76 17.00
CA ARG A 348 7.95 23.81 16.50
C ARG A 348 9.40 23.43 16.82
N ASP A 349 9.97 22.56 15.98
CA ASP A 349 11.41 22.50 15.61
C ASP A 349 11.77 21.10 15.08
N SER A 350 11.50 20.86 13.79
CA SER A 350 12.15 19.81 13.00
C SER A 350 11.90 20.05 11.51
N HIS A 351 12.83 19.61 10.68
CA HIS A 351 12.88 19.89 9.24
C HIS A 351 11.56 19.58 8.52
N LYS A 352 11.12 20.52 7.68
CA LYS A 352 9.87 20.48 6.93
C LYS A 352 9.84 19.26 5.99
N LEU A 353 9.27 18.15 6.45
CA LEU A 353 8.75 17.11 5.55
C LEU A 353 7.43 17.63 4.93
N PRO A 354 7.19 17.36 3.62
CA PRO A 354 5.92 17.70 3.00
C PRO A 354 4.79 16.91 3.69
N VAL A 355 3.65 17.58 3.90
CA VAL A 355 2.44 16.96 4.45
C VAL A 355 1.94 15.94 3.43
N PHE A 356 2.02 14.65 3.78
CA PHE A 356 1.65 13.55 2.89
C PHE A 356 0.14 13.29 2.94
N LEU A 357 -0.44 12.99 1.78
CA LEU A 357 -1.84 12.62 1.63
C LEU A 357 -2.13 11.28 2.29
N GLU A 358 -3.01 11.28 3.29
CA GLU A 358 -3.89 10.13 3.53
C GLU A 358 -4.83 10.00 2.33
N VAL A 359 -4.65 8.94 1.55
CA VAL A 359 -5.53 8.62 0.42
C VAL A 359 -6.84 8.05 0.97
N GLN A 360 -7.94 8.70 0.58
CA GLN A 360 -9.34 8.29 0.64
C GLN A 360 -9.69 7.16 1.63
N GLY A 361 -10.22 7.57 2.79
CA GLY A 361 -11.14 6.73 3.55
C GLY A 361 -12.38 6.40 2.71
N ILE A 362 -12.92 5.20 2.89
CA ILE A 362 -14.18 4.75 2.30
C ILE A 362 -15.27 5.78 2.69
N PRO A 363 -16.08 6.28 1.74
CA PRO A 363 -17.12 7.25 2.08
C PRO A 363 -18.11 6.71 3.11
N GLU A 364 -18.54 7.57 4.03
CA GLU A 364 -19.68 7.27 4.89
C GLU A 364 -20.92 6.93 4.03
N ALA A 365 -21.84 6.16 4.62
CA ALA A 365 -22.92 5.45 3.93
C ALA A 365 -23.84 6.31 3.03
N GLU A 366 -23.78 7.64 3.12
CA GLU A 366 -24.54 8.61 2.32
C GLU A 366 -23.98 8.88 0.91
N GLU A 367 -22.70 8.59 0.62
CA GLU A 367 -22.09 8.78 -0.72
C GLU A 367 -22.34 7.60 -1.68
N ALA A 368 -23.35 6.76 -1.40
CA ALA A 368 -23.68 5.52 -2.11
C ALA A 368 -24.10 5.67 -3.60
N ARG A 369 -23.99 6.85 -4.22
CA ARG A 369 -24.33 7.05 -5.63
C ARG A 369 -23.38 6.33 -6.59
N GLY A 370 -22.11 6.14 -6.22
CA GLY A 370 -21.11 5.42 -7.04
C GLY A 370 -21.12 3.89 -6.91
N TYR A 371 -21.74 3.36 -5.86
CA TYR A 371 -21.67 1.94 -5.50
C TYR A 371 -23.02 1.26 -5.63
N ALA A 372 -23.08 0.15 -6.35
CA ALA A 372 -24.30 -0.63 -6.57
C ALA A 372 -24.37 -1.82 -5.59
N LEU A 373 -25.60 -2.15 -5.18
CA LEU A 373 -25.90 -3.31 -4.36
C LEU A 373 -26.12 -4.53 -5.27
N THR A 374 -25.62 -5.70 -4.87
CA THR A 374 -25.94 -6.96 -5.55
C THR A 374 -27.42 -7.31 -5.36
N THR A 375 -28.12 -7.64 -6.46
CA THR A 375 -29.59 -7.80 -6.49
C THR A 375 -30.14 -8.91 -5.61
N THR A 376 -29.30 -9.86 -5.18
CA THR A 376 -29.67 -10.96 -4.27
C THR A 376 -29.94 -10.52 -2.83
N THR A 377 -29.59 -9.29 -2.45
CA THR A 377 -29.87 -8.75 -1.09
C THR A 377 -31.14 -7.89 -1.03
N LYS A 378 -31.89 -7.76 -2.13
CA LYS A 378 -33.13 -6.96 -2.17
C LYS A 378 -34.30 -7.53 -1.37
N THR A 379 -34.21 -8.75 -0.84
CA THR A 379 -35.32 -9.43 -0.14
C THR A 379 -35.38 -9.22 1.36
N GLU A 380 -34.46 -8.47 1.99
CA GLU A 380 -34.52 -8.19 3.44
C GLU A 380 -34.64 -6.69 3.75
N ARG A 381 -35.60 -6.01 3.12
CA ARG A 381 -36.13 -4.73 3.63
C ARG A 381 -37.64 -4.80 3.78
N LEU A 382 -38.06 -4.73 5.05
CA LEU A 382 -39.36 -4.29 5.57
C LEU A 382 -40.52 -5.29 5.46
N GLU A 383 -40.54 -6.28 6.34
CA GLU A 383 -41.76 -6.59 7.10
C GLU A 383 -41.46 -6.35 8.57
N GLY A 384 -41.95 -5.21 9.05
CA GLY A 384 -42.11 -4.82 10.44
C GLY A 384 -43.48 -4.19 10.57
#